data_AF-A0A099YV60-F1
#
_entry.id   AF-A0A099YV60-F1
#
_cell.length_a   1.000
_cell.length_b   1.000
_cell.length_c   1.000
_cell.angle_alpha   90.00
_cell.angle_beta   90.00
_cell.angle_gamma   90.00
#
_symmetry.space_group_name_H-M   'P 1'
#
loop_
_entity.id
_entity.type
_entity.pdbx_description
1 polymer ?
#
loop_
_entity_poly.entity_id
_entity_poly.type
_entity_poly.pdbx_seq_one_letter_code
_entity_poly.pdbx_strand_id
1 'polypeptide(L)' 'NYVRQTASGELQFVAWIYPFGNNTGHAPRFQDRVTITADKAKKQVSLQLHALTATDTATYFCAR' A
#
# COMPACT_ATOMS: atom_id res chain seq x y z
N ASN A 1 -6.10 2.16 3.44
CA ASN A 1 -4.72 2.68 3.54
C ASN A 1 -3.77 1.52 3.75
N TYR A 2 -2.59 1.60 3.15
CA TYR A 2 -1.46 0.73 3.45
C TYR A 2 -0.33 1.56 4.03
N VAL A 3 0.24 1.06 5.11
CA VAL A 3 1.44 1.59 5.75
C VAL A 3 2.40 0.43 5.96
N ARG A 4 3.69 0.73 5.95
CA ARG A 4 4.72 -0.27 6.30
C ARG A 4 5.56 0.24 7.45
N GLN A 5 5.98 -0.66 8.31
CA GLN A 5 6.91 -0.40 9.40
C GLN A 5 8.25 -1.05 9.08
N THR A 6 9.31 -0.25 9.00
CA THR A 6 10.66 -0.75 8.78
C THR A 6 11.20 -1.46 10.02
N ALA A 7 12.33 -2.15 9.90
CA ALA A 7 12.99 -2.78 11.05
C ALA A 7 13.42 -1.78 12.14
N SER A 8 13.64 -0.49 11.80
CA SER A 8 13.92 0.58 12.76
C SER A 8 12.66 1.12 13.45
N GLY A 9 11.48 0.60 13.12
CA GLY A 9 10.20 1.03 13.67
C GLY A 9 9.57 2.23 12.96
N GLU A 10 10.21 2.77 11.91
CA GLU A 10 9.70 3.90 11.15
C GLU A 10 8.44 3.50 10.35
N LEU A 11 7.37 4.29 10.51
CA LEU A 11 6.14 4.12 9.76
C LEU A 11 6.19 4.92 8.47
N GLN A 12 6.04 4.23 7.35
CA GLN A 12 6.03 4.80 6.01
C GLN A 12 4.67 4.58 5.36
N PHE A 13 4.05 5.67 4.91
CA PHE A 13 2.86 5.60 4.09
C PHE A 13 3.18 4.94 2.74
N VAL A 14 2.35 4.01 2.29
CA VAL A 14 2.54 3.29 1.01
C VAL A 14 1.53 3.76 -0.02
N ALA A 15 0.25 3.54 0.25
CA ALA A 15 -0.83 3.85 -0.68
C ALA A 15 -2.20 3.96 0.01
N TRP A 16 -3.13 4.65 -0.63
CA TRP A 16 -4.52 4.73 -0.22
C TRP A 16 -5.45 4.57 -1.42
N ILE A 17 -6.66 4.12 -1.13
CA ILE A 17 -7.73 4.01 -2.11
C ILE A 17 -9.03 4.44 -1.45
N TYR A 18 -9.79 5.28 -2.14
CA TYR A 18 -11.18 5.56 -1.81
C TYR A 18 -12.06 4.57 -2.58
N PRO A 19 -12.62 3.54 -1.92
CA PRO A 19 -13.28 2.43 -2.62
C PRO A 19 -14.47 2.89 -3.47
N PHE A 20 -15.19 3.94 -3.03
CA PHE A 20 -16.41 4.38 -3.69
C PHE A 20 -16.16 5.24 -4.94
N GLY A 21 -15.10 6.04 -4.95
CA GLY A 21 -14.76 6.94 -6.06
C GLY A 21 -13.61 6.47 -6.94
N ASN A 22 -13.06 5.28 -6.69
CA ASN A 22 -11.91 4.70 -7.42
C ASN A 22 -10.66 5.60 -7.48
N ASN A 23 -10.57 6.58 -6.58
CA ASN A 23 -9.41 7.44 -6.48
C ASN A 23 -8.35 6.75 -5.62
N THR A 24 -7.09 6.81 -6.07
CA THR A 24 -5.96 6.21 -5.39
C THR A 24 -4.83 7.22 -5.27
N GLY A 25 -3.98 7.04 -4.28
CA GLY A 25 -2.73 7.78 -4.19
C GLY A 25 -1.65 6.94 -3.57
N HIS A 26 -0.42 7.24 -3.94
CA HIS A 26 0.77 6.47 -3.59
C HIS A 26 1.80 7.44 -3.03
N ALA A 27 2.64 6.98 -2.10
CA ALA A 27 3.80 7.78 -1.74
C ALA A 27 4.78 7.80 -2.92
N PRO A 28 5.50 8.90 -3.17
CA PRO A 28 6.41 9.02 -4.32
C PRO A 28 7.43 7.87 -4.43
N ARG A 29 7.91 7.35 -3.28
CA ARG A 29 8.82 6.20 -3.20
C ARG A 29 8.26 4.90 -3.79
N PHE A 30 6.94 4.78 -3.87
CA PHE A 30 6.23 3.57 -4.25
C PHE A 30 5.44 3.70 -5.55
N GLN A 31 5.36 4.91 -6.11
CA GLN A 31 4.41 5.25 -7.17
C GLN A 31 4.55 4.37 -8.43
N ASP A 32 5.77 3.99 -8.81
CA ASP A 32 6.01 3.17 -10.00
C ASP A 32 5.97 1.66 -9.72
N ARG A 33 5.82 1.26 -8.45
CA ARG A 33 5.98 -0.13 -8.02
C ARG A 33 4.78 -0.66 -7.25
N VAL A 34 3.84 0.18 -6.84
CA VAL A 34 2.66 -0.22 -6.07
C VAL A 34 1.40 -0.06 -6.90
N THR A 35 0.61 -1.14 -6.93
CA THR A 35 -0.77 -1.13 -7.40
C THR A 35 -1.69 -1.41 -6.21
N ILE A 36 -2.62 -0.51 -5.91
CA ILE A 36 -3.67 -0.71 -4.91
C ILE A 36 -5.04 -0.88 -5.57
N THR A 37 -5.79 -1.88 -5.15
CA THR A 37 -7.13 -2.19 -5.70
C THR A 37 -8.14 -2.45 -4.59
N ALA A 38 -9.42 -2.21 -4.89
CA ALA A 38 -10.53 -2.49 -3.98
C ALA A 38 -11.56 -3.37 -4.68
N ASP A 39 -11.86 -4.52 -4.07
CA ASP A 39 -12.96 -5.39 -4.46
C ASP A 39 -14.16 -5.10 -3.55
N LYS A 40 -15.15 -4.40 -4.10
CA LYS A 40 -16.37 -3.98 -3.38
C LYS A 40 -17.25 -5.17 -2.99
N ALA A 41 -17.32 -6.19 -3.86
CA ALA A 41 -18.14 -7.37 -3.62
C ALA A 41 -17.58 -8.20 -2.46
N LYS A 42 -16.25 -8.31 -2.38
CA LYS A 42 -15.56 -9.03 -1.30
C LYS A 42 -15.23 -8.17 -0.08
N LYS A 43 -15.50 -6.85 -0.13
CA LYS A 43 -15.13 -5.87 0.90
C LYS A 43 -13.63 -5.93 1.23
N GLN A 44 -12.80 -6.15 0.21
CA GLN A 44 -11.37 -6.35 0.34
C GLN A 44 -10.59 -5.24 -0.35
N VAL A 45 -9.48 -4.84 0.25
CA VAL A 45 -8.47 -4.01 -0.40
C VAL A 45 -7.20 -4.86 -0.54
N SER A 46 -6.55 -4.75 -1.69
CA SER A 46 -5.33 -5.48 -2.01
C SER A 46 -4.22 -4.51 -2.40
N LEU A 47 -2.99 -4.84 -1.99
CA LEU A 47 -1.77 -4.15 -2.36
C LEU A 47 -0.88 -5.12 -3.13
N GLN A 48 -0.45 -4.73 -4.32
CA GLN A 48 0.54 -5.45 -5.09
C GLN A 48 1.79 -4.58 -5.21
N LEU A 49 2.94 -5.12 -4.81
CA LEU A 49 4.24 -4.47 -4.89
C LEU A 49 5.11 -5.21 -5.92
N HIS A 50 5.59 -4.47 -6.91
CA HIS A 50 6.40 -4.96 -8.02
C HIS A 50 7.88 -4.59 -7.81
N ALA A 51 8.78 -5.30 -8.49
CA ALA A 51 10.23 -5.04 -8.43
C ALA A 51 10.75 -4.89 -6.98
N LEU A 52 10.48 -5.92 -6.17
CA LEU A 52 10.89 -5.99 -4.77
C LEU A 52 12.42 -5.94 -4.63
N THR A 53 12.88 -5.15 -3.68
CA THR A 53 14.30 -5.04 -3.29
C THR A 53 14.47 -5.34 -1.81
N ALA A 54 15.71 -5.52 -1.35
CA ALA A 54 15.99 -5.69 0.08
C ALA A 54 15.43 -4.53 0.94
N THR A 55 15.36 -3.31 0.38
CA THR A 55 14.82 -2.11 1.07
C THR A 55 13.31 -2.13 1.25
N ASP A 56 12.62 -3.10 0.68
CA ASP A 56 11.18 -3.29 0.82
C ASP A 56 10.79 -4.24 1.96
N THR A 57 11.78 -4.86 2.62
CA THR A 57 11.60 -5.69 3.81
C THR A 57 11.05 -4.85 4.96
N ALA A 58 9.78 -5.08 5.29
CA ALA A 58 9.04 -4.34 6.31
C ALA A 58 7.79 -5.14 6.70
N THR A 59 7.17 -4.79 7.83
CA THR A 59 5.84 -5.27 8.17
C THR A 59 4.81 -4.37 7.50
N TYR A 60 3.93 -4.92 6.68
CA TYR A 60 2.89 -4.16 5.98
C TYR A 60 1.55 -4.29 6.71
N PHE A 61 0.90 -3.16 6.95
CA PHE A 61 -0.39 -3.08 7.61
C PHE A 61 -1.43 -2.48 6.67
N CYS A 62 -2.61 -3.08 6.67
CA CYS A 62 -3.81 -2.48 6.10
C CYS A 62 -4.56 -1.74 7.22
N ALA A 63 -4.85 -0.46 6.98
CA ALA A 63 -5.62 0.39 7.87
C ALA A 63 -6.84 0.94 7.13
N ARG A 64 -7.99 0.97 7.80
CA ARG A 64 -9.24 1.52 7.27
C ARG A 64 -9.41 2.97 7.69
#